data_AF-A0A815L007-F1
#
_entry.id   AF-A0A815L007-F1
#
_cell.length_a   1.000
_cell.length_b   1.000
_cell.length_c   1.000
_cell.angle_alpha   90.00
_cell.angle_beta   90.00
_cell.angle_gamma   90.00
#
_symmetry.space_group_name_H-M   'P 1'
#
loop_
_entity.id
_entity.type
_entity.pdbx_description
1 polymer ?
#
loop_
_entity_poly.entity_id
_entity_poly.type
_entity_poly.pdbx_seq_one_letter_code
_entity_poly.pdbx_strand_id
1 'polypeptide(L)'
;MTTILHEGRSSIVIGSGDNRIAINLKQLKPDQTESVEFSSILIKIDGFEIEIRRPEKPTHVRSASGTYRQDNHQKKTKAEEKLKISQSYWDYSTLYGPNMWSRIYPQLQCKKFQSPIRIYTDLCKYEPVLSRHPFIVETDKNCCQILENTGHSFQVSGQGYSYITGGPVLDVYQFLQFHMHWGINDYEGSEHVIDSIRLPAELHIVTWNTNQYRTPQEAMASEQFGGLLVFAILIKIIPNDNPDIGKLLDHLSMITYKGEKINLDYNIISLRNLMPENMQNYYTYDGSLTTPMCCESVRWVIFRERMGLSRHQLNQLRQLKHICKTDKITNGYITRNFRPLMPLNGRIVYRSFV
;
A
#
# COMPACT_ATOMS: atom_id res chain seq x y z
N MET A 1 -12.35 -19.10 25.77
CA MET A 1 -12.00 -18.23 24.63
C MET A 1 -12.67 -18.82 23.40
N THR A 2 -13.70 -18.18 22.85
CA THR A 2 -14.46 -18.73 21.72
C THR A 2 -13.84 -18.21 20.42
N THR A 3 -13.29 -19.11 19.60
CA THR A 3 -12.70 -18.75 18.29
C THR A 3 -13.56 -19.33 17.18
N ILE A 4 -14.04 -18.50 16.25
CA ILE A 4 -14.85 -18.92 15.11
C ILE A 4 -13.90 -19.17 13.92
N LEU A 5 -14.00 -20.36 13.31
CA LEU A 5 -13.23 -20.71 12.10
C LEU A 5 -14.04 -20.37 10.85
N HIS A 6 -13.37 -19.78 9.87
CA HIS A 6 -13.87 -19.66 8.50
C HIS A 6 -13.47 -20.93 7.71
N GLU A 7 -14.38 -21.43 6.87
CA GLU A 7 -14.17 -22.61 6.03
C GLU A 7 -12.88 -22.45 5.18
N GLY A 8 -12.02 -23.49 5.19
CA GLY A 8 -10.83 -23.58 4.34
C GLY A 8 -9.47 -23.55 5.05
N ARG A 9 -9.39 -23.34 6.37
CA ARG A 9 -8.12 -23.42 7.13
C ARG A 9 -7.84 -24.85 7.62
N SER A 10 -6.62 -25.34 7.41
CA SER A 10 -6.19 -26.72 7.74
C SER A 10 -5.36 -26.84 9.03
N SER A 11 -5.11 -25.73 9.73
CA SER A 11 -4.42 -25.73 11.03
C SER A 11 -4.83 -24.52 11.87
N ILE A 12 -4.77 -24.68 13.19
CA ILE A 12 -5.00 -23.61 14.18
C ILE A 12 -3.76 -23.53 15.07
N VAL A 13 -3.27 -22.32 15.34
CA VAL A 13 -2.19 -22.09 16.29
C VAL A 13 -2.77 -21.36 17.49
N ILE A 14 -2.58 -21.92 18.69
CA ILE A 14 -3.07 -21.33 19.93
C ILE A 14 -1.87 -21.12 20.87
N GLY A 15 -1.74 -19.91 21.41
CA GLY A 15 -0.68 -19.55 22.36
C GLY A 15 -0.17 -18.10 22.20
N SER A 16 0.58 -17.63 23.19
CA SER A 16 1.26 -16.32 23.21
C SER A 16 2.75 -16.53 23.54
N GLY A 17 3.63 -15.76 22.89
CA GLY A 17 5.08 -15.92 23.03
C GLY A 17 5.59 -17.26 22.47
N ASP A 18 6.57 -17.86 23.16
CA ASP A 18 7.26 -19.09 22.75
C ASP A 18 6.43 -20.37 22.99
N ASN A 19 5.31 -20.28 23.72
CA ASN A 19 4.43 -21.42 24.00
C ASN A 19 3.28 -21.49 22.98
N ARG A 20 3.60 -21.78 21.71
CA ARG A 20 2.60 -22.00 20.66
C ARG A 20 2.44 -23.47 20.37
N ILE A 21 1.19 -23.96 20.39
CA ILE A 21 0.84 -25.29 19.92
C ILE A 21 0.14 -25.14 18.58
N ALA A 22 0.70 -25.76 17.54
CA ALA A 22 0.09 -25.84 16.22
C ALA A 22 -0.69 -27.16 16.09
N ILE A 23 -2.01 -27.07 15.97
CA ILE A 23 -2.88 -28.22 15.78
C ILE A 23 -3.19 -28.35 14.30
N ASN A 24 -2.72 -29.43 13.68
CA ASN A 24 -3.00 -29.76 12.29
C ASN A 24 -4.29 -30.58 12.19
N LEU A 25 -5.35 -29.98 11.63
CA LEU A 25 -6.67 -30.61 11.57
C LEU A 25 -6.75 -31.75 10.53
N LYS A 26 -5.75 -31.91 9.65
CA LYS A 26 -5.67 -33.04 8.71
C LYS A 26 -5.22 -34.36 9.35
N GLN A 27 -4.71 -34.33 10.59
CA GLN A 27 -4.27 -35.54 11.30
C GLN A 27 -5.39 -36.22 12.12
N LEU A 28 -6.55 -35.58 12.26
CA LEU A 28 -7.76 -36.22 12.75
C LEU A 28 -8.35 -37.05 11.61
N LYS A 29 -7.83 -38.27 11.40
CA LYS A 29 -8.50 -39.23 10.51
C LYS A 29 -9.82 -39.63 11.18
N PRO A 30 -10.96 -39.56 10.48
CA PRO A 30 -12.15 -40.28 10.92
C PRO A 30 -11.80 -41.77 10.86
N ASP A 31 -11.91 -42.48 11.97
CA ASP A 31 -12.04 -43.93 11.89
C ASP A 31 -13.27 -44.25 11.05
N GLN A 32 -13.12 -45.24 10.19
CA GLN A 32 -14.13 -45.61 9.22
C GLN A 32 -15.38 -46.13 9.92
N THR A 33 -16.43 -45.32 9.96
CA THR A 33 -17.86 -45.63 9.73
C THR A 33 -18.74 -44.49 10.23
N GLU A 34 -19.75 -44.14 9.42
CA GLU A 34 -20.85 -43.20 9.71
C GLU A 34 -20.49 -41.72 9.92
N SER A 35 -21.20 -40.85 9.19
CA SER A 35 -21.10 -39.40 9.28
C SER A 35 -21.63 -38.92 10.63
N VAL A 36 -20.76 -38.85 11.65
CA VAL A 36 -21.10 -38.22 12.92
C VAL A 36 -20.90 -36.71 12.77
N GLU A 37 -22.01 -35.97 12.69
CA GLU A 37 -22.00 -34.50 12.76
C GLU A 37 -21.80 -34.05 14.21
N PHE A 38 -20.64 -33.47 14.52
CA PHE A 38 -20.39 -32.86 15.82
C PHE A 38 -20.78 -31.37 15.78
N SER A 39 -21.63 -30.93 16.72
CA SER A 39 -22.02 -29.52 16.87
C SER A 39 -20.93 -28.66 17.55
N SER A 40 -20.05 -29.31 18.31
CA SER A 40 -18.90 -28.69 18.97
C SER A 40 -17.79 -29.71 19.25
N ILE A 41 -16.55 -29.25 19.37
CA ILE A 41 -15.40 -30.04 19.82
C ILE A 41 -14.83 -29.39 21.09
N LEU A 42 -14.62 -30.19 22.13
CA LEU A 42 -14.10 -29.76 23.42
C LEU A 42 -12.67 -30.28 23.59
N ILE A 43 -11.71 -29.37 23.80
CA ILE A 43 -10.30 -29.71 24.01
C ILE A 43 -9.90 -29.28 25.42
N LYS A 44 -9.36 -30.22 26.20
CA LYS A 44 -8.79 -29.98 27.54
C LYS A 44 -7.27 -30.01 27.48
N ILE A 45 -6.60 -28.93 27.89
CA ILE A 45 -5.15 -28.87 28.05
C ILE A 45 -4.85 -28.12 29.35
N ASP A 46 -4.08 -28.75 30.25
CA ASP A 46 -3.55 -28.15 31.50
C ASP A 46 -4.55 -27.30 32.29
N GLY A 47 -5.76 -27.83 32.50
CA GLY A 47 -6.82 -27.16 33.28
C GLY A 47 -7.65 -26.13 32.53
N PHE A 48 -7.39 -25.90 31.24
CA PHE A 48 -8.20 -25.04 30.37
C PHE A 48 -9.11 -25.87 29.46
N GLU A 49 -10.39 -25.49 29.41
CA GLU A 49 -11.38 -26.02 28.50
C GLU A 49 -11.63 -25.04 27.35
N ILE A 50 -11.42 -25.49 26.11
CA ILE A 50 -11.72 -24.73 24.90
C ILE A 50 -12.78 -25.47 24.10
N GLU A 51 -13.95 -24.86 23.97
CA GLU A 51 -15.06 -25.34 23.14
C GLU A 51 -15.04 -24.61 21.79
N ILE A 52 -14.92 -25.37 20.70
CA ILE A 52 -14.96 -24.86 19.33
C ILE A 52 -16.33 -25.23 18.75
N ARG A 53 -17.14 -24.22 18.41
CA ARG A 53 -18.48 -24.39 17.82
C ARG A 53 -18.49 -24.04 16.34
N ARG A 54 -19.28 -24.77 15.56
CA ARG A 54 -19.55 -24.42 14.15
C ARG A 54 -20.45 -23.16 14.10
N PRO A 55 -20.21 -22.19 13.20
CA PRO A 55 -21.09 -21.05 13.04
C PRO A 55 -22.47 -21.49 12.50
N GLU A 56 -23.55 -21.08 13.17
CA GLU A 56 -24.92 -21.37 12.72
C GLU A 56 -25.24 -20.62 11.42
N LYS A 57 -25.83 -21.31 10.43
CA LYS A 57 -26.41 -20.67 9.25
C LYS A 57 -27.67 -19.89 9.68
N PRO A 58 -27.87 -18.64 9.22
CA PRO A 58 -29.08 -17.91 9.56
C PRO A 58 -30.30 -18.60 8.93
N THR A 59 -31.23 -19.03 9.78
CA THR A 59 -32.51 -19.62 9.40
C THR A 59 -33.48 -18.53 8.93
N HIS A 60 -34.09 -18.73 7.76
CA HIS A 60 -35.18 -17.90 7.28
C HIS A 60 -36.41 -18.08 8.18
N VAL A 61 -36.76 -17.07 8.97
CA VAL A 61 -38.05 -17.00 9.67
C VAL A 61 -39.10 -16.42 8.72
N ARG A 62 -40.07 -17.25 8.33
CA ARG A 62 -41.38 -16.81 7.85
C ARG A 62 -42.23 -16.42 9.06
N SER A 63 -42.80 -15.22 9.07
CA SER A 63 -44.04 -14.96 9.81
C SER A 63 -44.88 -13.86 9.17
N ALA A 64 -46.18 -14.08 9.25
CA ALA A 64 -47.31 -13.45 8.58
C ALA A 64 -47.54 -11.94 8.83
N SER A 65 -48.19 -11.34 7.82
CA SER A 65 -49.16 -10.24 7.81
C SER A 65 -49.31 -9.31 9.04
N GLY A 66 -49.10 -8.01 8.80
CA GLY A 66 -49.58 -6.94 9.67
C GLY A 66 -49.22 -5.57 9.08
N THR A 67 -50.24 -4.82 8.65
CA THR A 67 -50.16 -3.49 8.06
C THR A 67 -49.49 -2.46 8.98
N TYR A 68 -48.37 -1.86 8.55
CA TYR A 68 -48.01 -0.49 8.91
C TYR A 68 -47.25 0.20 7.76
N ARG A 69 -47.72 1.41 7.46
CA ARG A 69 -47.47 2.21 6.27
C ARG A 69 -46.03 2.71 6.17
N GLN A 70 -45.58 2.77 4.91
CA GLN A 70 -44.71 3.77 4.28
C GLN A 70 -43.99 4.73 5.23
N ASP A 71 -42.70 4.48 5.48
CA ASP A 71 -41.70 5.52 5.81
C ASP A 71 -40.24 5.00 5.84
N ASN A 72 -40.03 3.67 5.79
CA ASN A 72 -38.68 3.09 5.80
C ASN A 72 -38.04 2.83 4.42
N HIS A 73 -38.74 3.11 3.32
CA HIS A 73 -38.19 2.95 1.97
C HIS A 73 -37.38 4.14 1.44
N GLN A 74 -37.47 5.33 2.04
CA GLN A 74 -36.64 6.49 1.68
C GLN A 74 -35.31 6.58 2.46
N LYS A 75 -35.19 5.90 3.61
CA LYS A 75 -33.94 5.86 4.40
C LYS A 75 -32.97 4.77 3.94
N LYS A 76 -33.48 3.62 3.48
CA LYS A 76 -32.64 2.55 2.88
C LYS A 76 -32.07 2.93 1.52
N THR A 77 -32.86 3.61 0.68
CA THR A 77 -32.40 4.09 -0.63
C THR A 77 -31.38 5.21 -0.53
N LYS A 78 -31.48 6.14 0.43
CA LYS A 78 -30.41 7.15 0.64
C LYS A 78 -29.10 6.57 1.17
N ALA A 79 -29.14 5.49 1.94
CA ALA A 79 -27.93 4.81 2.44
C ALA A 79 -27.27 3.97 1.33
N GLU A 80 -28.08 3.32 0.49
CA GLU A 80 -27.61 2.59 -0.71
C GLU A 80 -27.22 3.54 -1.86
N GLU A 81 -27.82 4.73 -1.97
CA GLU A 81 -27.38 5.84 -2.84
C GLU A 81 -26.10 6.49 -2.33
N LYS A 82 -25.91 6.62 -1.01
CA LYS A 82 -24.62 7.00 -0.40
C LYS A 82 -23.54 5.93 -0.59
N LEU A 83 -23.92 4.67 -0.77
CA LEU A 83 -23.01 3.58 -1.15
C LEU A 83 -22.81 3.46 -2.69
N LYS A 84 -23.52 4.30 -3.48
CA LYS A 84 -23.47 4.43 -4.94
C LYS A 84 -23.00 5.82 -5.43
N ILE A 85 -22.53 6.70 -4.56
CA ILE A 85 -21.08 6.82 -4.30
C ILE A 85 -20.13 6.32 -5.40
N SER A 86 -20.37 6.58 -6.70
CA SER A 86 -19.42 6.34 -7.79
C SER A 86 -18.00 6.56 -7.25
N GLN A 87 -17.14 5.54 -7.28
CA GLN A 87 -15.72 5.73 -7.02
C GLN A 87 -15.28 6.86 -7.95
N SER A 88 -15.17 8.07 -7.39
CA SER A 88 -15.23 9.26 -8.20
C SER A 88 -13.94 9.31 -9.01
N TYR A 89 -14.08 9.19 -10.33
CA TYR A 89 -12.92 9.05 -11.21
C TYR A 89 -11.95 10.23 -11.02
N TRP A 90 -10.67 9.92 -10.92
CA TRP A 90 -9.59 10.88 -10.81
C TRP A 90 -8.46 10.52 -11.77
N ASP A 91 -7.69 11.51 -12.17
CA ASP A 91 -6.48 11.33 -12.98
C ASP A 91 -5.48 12.48 -12.69
N TYR A 92 -4.58 12.77 -13.63
CA TYR A 92 -3.66 13.91 -13.59
C TYR A 92 -3.97 14.96 -14.68
N SER A 93 -5.16 14.91 -15.28
CA SER A 93 -5.61 15.83 -16.33
C SER A 93 -6.10 17.16 -15.74
N THR A 94 -6.47 18.11 -16.59
CA THR A 94 -7.06 19.37 -16.13
C THR A 94 -8.46 19.21 -15.53
N LEU A 95 -9.22 18.20 -15.95
CA LEU A 95 -10.62 18.00 -15.56
C LEU A 95 -10.77 17.18 -14.28
N TYR A 96 -9.93 16.15 -14.09
CA TYR A 96 -9.98 15.26 -12.93
C TYR A 96 -8.67 15.20 -12.14
N GLY A 97 -7.76 16.15 -12.39
CA GLY A 97 -6.45 16.24 -11.78
C GLY A 97 -6.39 16.82 -10.37
N PRO A 98 -5.18 16.96 -9.82
CA PRO A 98 -4.92 17.39 -8.44
C PRO A 98 -5.68 18.64 -8.00
N ASN A 99 -5.83 19.63 -8.88
CA ASN A 99 -6.56 20.89 -8.57
C ASN A 99 -8.07 20.68 -8.36
N MET A 100 -8.61 19.56 -8.83
CA MET A 100 -10.02 19.19 -8.75
C MET A 100 -10.28 18.13 -7.66
N TRP A 101 -9.25 17.44 -7.16
CA TRP A 101 -9.42 16.35 -6.21
C TRP A 101 -10.21 16.75 -4.96
N SER A 102 -10.02 17.94 -4.40
CA SER A 102 -10.78 18.40 -3.22
C SER A 102 -12.27 18.66 -3.49
N ARG A 103 -12.66 18.84 -4.75
CA ARG A 103 -14.07 18.90 -5.17
C ARG A 103 -14.63 17.51 -5.41
N ILE A 104 -13.83 16.62 -5.98
CA ILE A 104 -14.18 15.23 -6.28
C ILE A 104 -14.29 14.37 -5.01
N TYR A 105 -13.47 14.71 -4.01
CA TYR A 105 -13.37 14.06 -2.70
C TYR A 105 -13.51 15.12 -1.60
N PRO A 106 -14.74 15.48 -1.19
CA PRO A 106 -14.99 16.57 -0.23
C PRO A 106 -14.26 16.42 1.11
N GLN A 107 -14.00 15.19 1.56
CA GLN A 107 -13.21 14.87 2.75
C GLN A 107 -11.78 15.42 2.72
N LEU A 108 -11.25 15.79 1.54
CA LEU A 108 -9.94 16.41 1.39
C LEU A 108 -9.94 17.89 1.78
N GLN A 109 -11.09 18.58 1.81
CA GLN A 109 -11.15 20.02 2.03
C GLN A 109 -10.62 20.44 3.43
N CYS A 110 -10.68 19.53 4.39
CA CYS A 110 -10.23 19.77 5.76
C CYS A 110 -8.81 19.24 6.06
N LYS A 111 -8.12 18.68 5.06
CA LYS A 111 -6.81 18.02 5.22
C LYS A 111 -5.69 19.06 5.01
N LYS A 112 -4.81 19.21 6.01
CA LYS A 112 -3.77 20.26 6.07
C LYS A 112 -2.36 19.73 5.85
N PHE A 113 -2.09 18.48 6.21
CA PHE A 113 -0.78 17.85 6.23
C PHE A 113 -0.57 16.98 4.99
N GLN A 114 -0.78 17.59 3.83
CA GLN A 114 -0.75 16.89 2.55
C GLN A 114 0.68 16.73 2.00
N SER A 115 0.87 15.72 1.15
CA SER A 115 2.11 15.39 0.44
C SER A 115 1.89 15.43 -1.07
N PRO A 116 2.94 15.59 -1.90
CA PRO A 116 4.36 15.74 -1.54
C PRO A 116 4.71 17.16 -1.07
N ILE A 117 5.92 17.35 -0.54
CA ILE A 117 6.44 18.67 -0.13
C ILE A 117 7.80 18.95 -0.78
N ARG A 118 8.19 20.24 -0.74
CA ARG A 118 9.58 20.63 -0.91
C ARG A 118 10.30 20.52 0.43
N ILE A 119 11.46 19.87 0.42
CA ILE A 119 12.35 19.73 1.57
C ILE A 119 13.44 20.79 1.43
N TYR A 120 13.45 21.78 2.32
CA TYR A 120 14.54 22.74 2.42
C TYR A 120 15.57 22.19 3.41
N THR A 121 16.73 21.76 2.91
CA THR A 121 17.70 20.98 3.69
C THR A 121 18.27 21.75 4.88
N ASP A 122 18.46 23.07 4.71
CA ASP A 122 18.91 24.00 5.75
C ASP A 122 17.87 24.23 6.87
N LEU A 123 16.59 23.98 6.59
CA LEU A 123 15.51 24.11 7.57
C LEU A 123 15.16 22.77 8.25
N CYS A 124 15.76 21.67 7.80
CA CYS A 124 15.51 20.37 8.40
C CYS A 124 16.16 20.27 9.77
N LYS A 125 15.40 19.80 10.76
CA LYS A 125 15.90 19.60 12.12
C LYS A 125 16.65 18.27 12.20
N TYR A 126 17.93 18.32 12.55
CA TYR A 126 18.67 17.10 12.87
C TYR A 126 18.10 16.44 14.13
N GLU A 127 17.79 15.16 14.04
CA GLU A 127 17.27 14.36 15.15
C GLU A 127 18.21 13.16 15.40
N PRO A 128 19.10 13.23 16.42
CA PRO A 128 20.11 12.20 16.66
C PRO A 128 19.52 10.81 16.86
N VAL A 129 18.32 10.68 17.42
CA VAL A 129 17.68 9.38 17.64
C VAL A 129 17.46 8.61 16.33
N LEU A 130 17.20 9.31 15.22
CA LEU A 130 17.02 8.71 13.90
C LEU A 130 18.28 7.98 13.41
N SER A 131 19.47 8.47 13.75
CA SER A 131 20.74 7.83 13.40
C SER A 131 21.06 6.58 14.24
N ARG A 132 20.43 6.44 15.41
CA ARG A 132 20.70 5.35 16.37
C ARG A 132 19.88 4.09 16.09
N HIS A 133 18.90 4.18 15.20
CA HIS A 133 17.99 3.07 14.90
C HIS A 133 18.04 2.78 13.39
N PRO A 134 19.01 1.98 12.90
CA PRO A 134 19.14 1.72 11.48
C PRO A 134 17.94 0.94 10.95
N PHE A 135 17.60 1.15 9.67
CA PHE A 135 16.60 0.32 9.00
C PHE A 135 17.09 -1.13 8.87
N ILE A 136 16.20 -2.06 9.19
CA ILE A 136 16.37 -3.49 8.92
C ILE A 136 15.29 -3.86 7.91
N VAL A 137 15.71 -4.44 6.78
CA VAL A 137 14.83 -4.84 5.68
C VAL A 137 14.90 -6.35 5.56
N GLU A 138 13.87 -7.03 6.05
CA GLU A 138 13.68 -8.46 5.88
C GLU A 138 12.83 -8.68 4.63
N THR A 139 13.43 -9.25 3.58
CA THR A 139 12.74 -9.44 2.30
C THR A 139 12.73 -10.90 1.90
N ASP A 140 11.55 -11.36 1.45
CA ASP A 140 11.45 -12.58 0.67
C ASP A 140 11.92 -12.25 -0.77
N LYS A 141 12.57 -13.21 -1.42
CA LYS A 141 12.91 -13.14 -2.84
C LYS A 141 11.67 -13.21 -3.75
N ASN A 142 10.55 -13.69 -3.22
CA ASN A 142 9.25 -13.74 -3.89
C ASN A 142 8.26 -12.67 -3.37
N CYS A 143 8.75 -11.59 -2.76
CA CYS A 143 7.88 -10.57 -2.16
C CYS A 143 7.07 -9.79 -3.20
N CYS A 144 7.50 -9.77 -4.46
CA CYS A 144 6.88 -9.03 -5.55
C CYS A 144 6.22 -10.00 -6.53
N GLN A 145 4.89 -9.96 -6.64
CA GLN A 145 4.13 -11.04 -7.29
C GLN A 145 3.38 -10.59 -8.54
N ILE A 146 2.78 -9.40 -8.52
CA ILE A 146 1.92 -8.93 -9.61
C ILE A 146 2.41 -7.57 -10.07
N LEU A 147 2.79 -7.48 -11.35
CA LEU A 147 3.04 -6.22 -12.05
C LEU A 147 1.78 -5.83 -12.82
N GLU A 148 1.28 -4.63 -12.59
CA GLU A 148 0.05 -4.11 -13.19
C GLU A 148 0.25 -2.68 -13.67
N ASN A 149 -0.34 -2.33 -14.81
CA ASN A 149 -0.57 -0.93 -15.17
C ASN A 149 -1.94 -0.50 -14.66
N THR A 150 -1.97 0.35 -13.64
CA THR A 150 -3.22 0.83 -13.01
C THR A 150 -3.90 1.93 -13.84
N GLY A 151 -3.23 2.41 -14.88
CA GLY A 151 -3.57 3.62 -15.63
C GLY A 151 -3.05 4.91 -14.99
N HIS A 152 -2.58 4.86 -13.74
CA HIS A 152 -1.95 6.00 -13.05
C HIS A 152 -0.45 5.81 -12.90
N SER A 153 0.00 4.55 -12.83
CA SER A 153 1.40 4.14 -12.78
C SER A 153 1.47 2.66 -13.18
N PHE A 154 2.68 2.11 -13.33
CA PHE A 154 2.85 0.69 -13.01
C PHE A 154 2.83 0.51 -11.48
N GLN A 155 2.36 -0.63 -11.01
CA GLN A 155 2.39 -1.01 -9.60
C GLN A 155 2.84 -2.45 -9.51
N VAL A 156 3.76 -2.71 -8.59
CA VAL A 156 4.14 -4.08 -8.22
C VAL A 156 3.60 -4.35 -6.83
N SER A 157 2.61 -5.24 -6.74
CA SER A 157 2.04 -5.66 -5.47
C SER A 157 2.64 -6.98 -5.00
N GLY A 158 2.73 -7.11 -3.68
CA GLY A 158 3.31 -8.26 -3.02
C GLY A 158 2.36 -8.90 -2.02
N GLN A 159 2.52 -10.20 -1.83
CA GLN A 159 2.02 -10.90 -0.66
C GLN A 159 3.17 -11.70 -0.05
N GLY A 160 3.29 -11.68 1.27
CA GLY A 160 4.31 -12.48 1.97
C GLY A 160 4.96 -11.75 3.14
N TYR A 161 5.99 -12.39 3.66
CA TYR A 161 6.72 -11.97 4.86
C TYR A 161 7.88 -11.06 4.46
N SER A 162 7.58 -9.80 4.15
CA SER A 162 8.60 -8.79 3.91
C SER A 162 8.33 -7.56 4.75
N TYR A 163 9.25 -7.29 5.66
CA TYR A 163 9.08 -6.37 6.77
C TYR A 163 10.22 -5.37 6.85
N ILE A 164 9.88 -4.19 7.32
CA ILE A 164 10.83 -3.12 7.60
C ILE A 164 10.60 -2.64 9.03
N THR A 165 11.69 -2.55 9.77
CA THR A 165 11.77 -1.93 11.10
C THR A 165 12.89 -0.90 11.09
N GLY A 166 12.92 -0.04 12.10
CA GLY A 166 13.98 0.95 12.24
C GLY A 166 13.63 2.33 11.73
N GLY A 167 14.64 3.20 11.70
CA GLY A 167 14.54 4.58 11.27
C GLY A 167 13.65 5.42 12.19
N PRO A 168 12.61 6.12 11.67
CA PRO A 168 11.75 6.97 12.48
C PRO A 168 10.62 6.21 13.20
N VAL A 169 10.62 4.88 13.18
CA VAL A 169 9.56 4.04 13.76
C VAL A 169 10.15 2.94 14.64
N LEU A 170 9.34 2.50 15.62
CA LEU A 170 9.64 1.35 16.49
C LEU A 170 8.80 0.11 16.14
N ASP A 171 7.73 0.30 15.37
CA ASP A 171 6.81 -0.75 14.95
C ASP A 171 7.32 -1.49 13.70
N VAL A 172 6.70 -2.63 13.41
CA VAL A 172 6.94 -3.50 12.26
C VAL A 172 6.00 -3.15 11.11
N TYR A 173 6.59 -2.77 9.98
CA TYR A 173 5.86 -2.43 8.77
C TYR A 173 6.00 -3.51 7.71
N GLN A 174 4.88 -3.96 7.14
CA GLN A 174 4.89 -4.96 6.07
C GLN A 174 4.76 -4.30 4.71
N PHE A 175 5.54 -4.77 3.75
CA PHE A 175 5.44 -4.33 2.35
C PHE A 175 4.07 -4.65 1.74
N LEU A 176 3.54 -3.67 1.01
CA LEU A 176 2.26 -3.77 0.30
C LEU A 176 2.46 -3.71 -1.21
N GLN A 177 3.10 -2.64 -1.68
CA GLN A 177 3.34 -2.40 -3.09
C GLN A 177 4.44 -1.36 -3.29
N PHE A 178 5.01 -1.29 -4.49
CA PHE A 178 5.72 -0.11 -4.94
C PHE A 178 5.26 0.35 -6.32
N HIS A 179 5.49 1.62 -6.61
CA HIS A 179 5.16 2.28 -7.88
C HIS A 179 6.13 3.45 -8.12
N MET A 180 6.07 4.05 -9.32
CA MET A 180 6.90 5.20 -9.66
C MET A 180 6.08 6.37 -10.18
N HIS A 181 6.58 7.56 -9.91
CA HIS A 181 6.15 8.80 -10.54
C HIS A 181 7.24 9.24 -11.52
N TRP A 182 6.85 9.73 -12.69
CA TRP A 182 7.76 10.21 -13.73
C TRP A 182 7.14 11.36 -14.53
N GLY A 183 8.00 12.08 -15.23
CA GLY A 183 7.60 13.12 -16.15
C GLY A 183 7.90 12.77 -17.60
N ILE A 184 7.44 13.65 -18.48
CA ILE A 184 7.58 13.50 -19.94
C ILE A 184 9.03 13.66 -20.41
N ASN A 185 9.89 14.29 -19.59
CA ASN A 185 11.28 14.60 -19.92
C ASN A 185 12.20 14.39 -18.71
N ASP A 186 13.48 14.66 -18.91
CA ASP A 186 14.56 14.36 -17.96
C ASP A 186 14.67 15.36 -16.78
N TYR A 187 13.84 16.41 -16.77
CA TYR A 187 13.93 17.54 -15.83
C TYR A 187 12.76 17.61 -14.83
N GLU A 188 11.77 16.72 -14.96
CA GLU A 188 10.58 16.67 -14.11
C GLU A 188 10.09 15.24 -13.94
N GLY A 189 9.43 14.95 -12.81
CA GLY A 189 8.78 13.66 -12.59
C GLY A 189 8.71 13.18 -11.15
N SER A 190 9.71 13.51 -10.33
CA SER A 190 9.65 13.26 -8.89
C SER A 190 8.48 14.05 -8.29
N GLU A 191 7.86 13.52 -7.25
CA GLU A 191 6.81 14.22 -6.51
C GLU A 191 7.45 15.21 -5.54
N HIS A 192 8.35 14.71 -4.68
CA HIS A 192 9.15 15.50 -3.77
C HIS A 192 10.23 16.29 -4.52
N VAL A 193 10.61 17.41 -3.90
CA VAL A 193 11.70 18.27 -4.35
C VAL A 193 12.63 18.49 -3.17
N ILE A 194 13.92 18.28 -3.37
CA ILE A 194 14.94 18.59 -2.35
C ILE A 194 15.62 19.89 -2.78
N ASP A 195 15.55 20.88 -1.90
CA ASP A 195 15.88 22.29 -2.16
C ASP A 195 15.18 22.81 -3.41
N SER A 196 15.91 23.00 -4.50
CA SER A 196 15.38 23.44 -5.79
C SER A 196 15.47 22.37 -6.88
N ILE A 197 15.83 21.14 -6.52
CA ILE A 197 16.09 20.05 -7.46
C ILE A 197 14.88 19.12 -7.51
N ARG A 198 14.14 19.19 -8.62
CA ARG A 198 13.22 18.14 -9.06
C ARG A 198 13.97 17.15 -9.94
N LEU A 199 13.62 15.87 -9.85
CA LEU A 199 14.26 14.80 -10.60
C LEU A 199 13.28 14.17 -11.62
N PRO A 200 13.78 13.41 -12.61
CA PRO A 200 12.95 12.82 -13.67
C PRO A 200 11.95 11.76 -13.21
N ALA A 201 12.19 11.14 -12.06
CA ALA A 201 11.28 10.15 -11.48
C ALA A 201 11.48 10.00 -9.96
N GLU A 202 10.54 9.34 -9.31
CA GLU A 202 10.57 8.98 -7.90
C GLU A 202 9.87 7.64 -7.66
N LEU A 203 10.53 6.76 -6.92
CA LEU A 203 10.01 5.47 -6.51
C LEU A 203 9.38 5.58 -5.12
N HIS A 204 8.15 5.06 -4.98
CA HIS A 204 7.47 4.92 -3.70
C HIS A 204 7.33 3.45 -3.33
N ILE A 205 7.85 3.08 -2.16
CA ILE A 205 7.64 1.77 -1.54
C ILE A 205 6.66 1.96 -0.39
N VAL A 206 5.48 1.35 -0.49
CA VAL A 206 4.39 1.50 0.48
C VAL A 206 4.37 0.31 1.42
N THR A 207 4.41 0.62 2.71
CA THR A 207 4.30 -0.37 3.79
C THR A 207 3.26 0.06 4.81
N TRP A 208 2.75 -0.88 5.61
CA TRP A 208 1.70 -0.63 6.58
C TRP A 208 2.03 -1.21 7.95
N ASN A 209 1.58 -0.54 9.02
CA ASN A 209 1.90 -0.88 10.39
C ASN A 209 1.10 -2.11 10.87
N THR A 210 1.80 -3.23 11.04
CA THR A 210 1.17 -4.51 11.41
C THR A 210 1.00 -4.68 12.91
N ASN A 211 1.67 -3.86 13.73
CA ASN A 211 1.49 -3.89 15.18
C ASN A 211 0.20 -3.18 15.62
N GLN A 212 -0.18 -2.10 14.93
CA GLN A 212 -1.32 -1.27 15.34
C GLN A 212 -2.62 -1.58 14.60
N TYR A 213 -2.56 -2.10 13.37
CA TYR A 213 -3.74 -2.30 12.53
C TYR A 213 -3.88 -3.75 12.09
N ARG A 214 -5.11 -4.20 11.81
CA ARG A 214 -5.37 -5.57 11.33
C ARG A 214 -5.27 -5.69 9.82
N THR A 215 -5.49 -4.60 9.11
CA THR A 215 -5.48 -4.57 7.64
C THR A 215 -4.78 -3.31 7.11
N PRO A 216 -4.20 -3.35 5.89
CA PRO A 216 -3.68 -2.16 5.22
C PRO A 216 -4.75 -1.06 5.05
N GLN A 217 -6.02 -1.43 4.86
CA GLN A 217 -7.12 -0.48 4.69
C GLN A 217 -7.41 0.30 5.97
N GLU A 218 -7.38 -0.37 7.13
CA GLU A 218 -7.49 0.29 8.44
C GLU A 218 -6.32 1.25 8.67
N ALA A 219 -5.10 0.80 8.39
CA ALA A 219 -3.89 1.62 8.53
C ALA A 219 -3.92 2.87 7.63
N MET A 220 -4.34 2.69 6.37
CA MET A 220 -4.50 3.78 5.41
C MET A 220 -5.58 4.79 5.84
N ALA A 221 -6.69 4.31 6.41
CA ALA A 221 -7.80 5.15 6.85
C ALA A 221 -7.59 5.79 8.23
N SER A 222 -6.47 5.50 8.90
CA SER A 222 -6.16 6.04 10.21
C SER A 222 -6.13 7.57 10.22
N GLU A 223 -6.61 8.15 11.32
CA GLU A 223 -6.47 9.58 11.61
C GLU A 223 -5.11 9.90 12.27
N GLN A 224 -4.32 8.88 12.58
CA GLN A 224 -2.97 9.01 13.12
C GLN A 224 -1.92 8.78 12.02
N PHE A 225 -0.84 9.56 12.06
CA PHE A 225 0.32 9.33 11.21
C PHE A 225 1.06 8.05 11.60
N GLY A 226 1.65 7.38 10.62
CA GLY A 226 2.33 6.09 10.83
C GLY A 226 1.40 4.88 10.75
N GLY A 227 0.18 5.06 10.23
CA GLY A 227 -0.55 3.91 9.68
C GLY A 227 0.22 3.31 8.51
N LEU A 228 0.74 4.17 7.64
CA LEU A 228 1.63 3.80 6.55
C LEU A 228 3.02 4.40 6.76
N LEU A 229 4.06 3.63 6.42
CA LEU A 229 5.43 4.12 6.27
C LEU A 229 5.79 4.01 4.79
N VAL A 230 6.01 5.15 4.14
CA VAL A 230 6.27 5.21 2.71
C VAL A 230 7.67 5.71 2.46
N PHE A 231 8.44 4.94 1.70
CA PHE A 231 9.82 5.28 1.33
C PHE A 231 9.82 5.92 -0.05
N ALA A 232 10.43 7.09 -0.17
CA ALA A 232 10.67 7.79 -1.42
C ALA A 232 12.16 7.71 -1.80
N ILE A 233 12.44 7.18 -2.99
CA ILE A 233 13.77 7.17 -3.59
C ILE A 233 13.71 8.02 -4.86
N LEU A 234 14.43 9.14 -4.85
CA LEU A 234 14.53 10.04 -6.00
C LEU A 234 15.44 9.43 -7.08
N ILE A 235 15.02 9.50 -8.36
CA ILE A 235 15.74 8.87 -9.47
C ILE A 235 16.59 9.88 -10.23
N LYS A 236 17.89 9.63 -10.36
CA LYS A 236 18.80 10.41 -11.22
C LYS A 236 19.12 9.67 -12.52
N ILE A 237 19.45 10.41 -13.57
CA ILE A 237 19.93 9.80 -14.81
C ILE A 237 21.39 9.36 -14.64
N ILE A 238 21.68 8.14 -15.06
CA ILE A 238 23.04 7.59 -15.16
C ILE A 238 23.31 7.10 -16.59
N PRO A 239 24.58 6.91 -17.01
CA PRO A 239 24.91 6.50 -18.37
C PRO A 239 24.44 5.08 -18.74
N ASN A 240 24.49 4.15 -17.79
CA ASN A 240 24.23 2.73 -18.02
C ASN A 240 22.93 2.30 -17.33
N ASP A 241 22.30 1.24 -17.84
CA ASP A 241 21.13 0.65 -17.23
C ASP A 241 21.44 0.15 -15.83
N ASN A 242 20.49 0.39 -14.91
CA ASN A 242 20.56 -0.15 -13.56
C ASN A 242 20.13 -1.63 -13.57
N PRO A 243 21.03 -2.57 -13.26
CA PRO A 243 20.72 -3.99 -13.29
C PRO A 243 19.75 -4.43 -12.19
N ASP A 244 19.66 -3.70 -11.07
CA ASP A 244 18.84 -4.09 -9.92
C ASP A 244 17.34 -4.07 -10.21
N ILE A 245 16.92 -3.19 -11.13
CA ILE A 245 15.52 -3.06 -11.55
C ILE A 245 15.30 -3.33 -13.04
N GLY A 246 16.37 -3.46 -13.83
CA GLY A 246 16.29 -3.66 -15.28
C GLY A 246 15.36 -4.81 -15.68
N LYS A 247 15.48 -5.96 -15.01
CA LYS A 247 14.62 -7.13 -15.26
C LYS A 247 13.14 -6.81 -15.12
N LEU A 248 12.75 -6.00 -14.13
CA LEU A 248 11.37 -5.58 -13.97
C LEU A 248 10.94 -4.64 -15.11
N LEU A 249 11.80 -3.68 -15.47
CA LEU A 249 11.48 -2.68 -16.50
C LEU A 249 11.29 -3.31 -17.89
N ASP A 250 12.00 -4.41 -18.19
CA ASP A 250 11.84 -5.17 -19.43
C ASP A 250 10.42 -5.74 -19.60
N HIS A 251 9.72 -6.01 -18.49
CA HIS A 251 8.36 -6.52 -18.50
C HIS A 251 7.29 -5.44 -18.71
N LEU A 252 7.63 -4.15 -18.67
CA LEU A 252 6.66 -3.07 -18.85
C LEU A 252 5.98 -3.08 -20.21
N SER A 253 6.65 -3.61 -21.24
CA SER A 253 6.06 -3.79 -22.57
C SER A 253 4.83 -4.72 -22.56
N MET A 254 4.75 -5.65 -21.60
CA MET A 254 3.64 -6.59 -21.45
C MET A 254 2.41 -5.99 -20.76
N ILE A 255 2.55 -4.82 -20.13
CA ILE A 255 1.49 -4.11 -19.42
C ILE A 255 1.33 -2.67 -19.94
N THR A 256 1.45 -2.49 -21.26
CA THR A 256 1.45 -1.16 -21.88
C THR A 256 0.16 -0.37 -21.60
N TYR A 257 -0.99 -1.05 -21.54
CA TYR A 257 -2.31 -0.42 -21.38
C TYR A 257 -2.87 -0.58 -19.97
N LYS A 258 -3.71 0.36 -19.55
CA LYS A 258 -4.42 0.30 -18.27
C LYS A 258 -5.17 -1.02 -18.11
N GLY A 259 -5.04 -1.63 -16.94
CA GLY A 259 -5.67 -2.88 -16.54
C GLY A 259 -4.92 -4.14 -16.99
N GLU A 260 -3.89 -4.02 -17.83
CA GLU A 260 -3.01 -5.14 -18.12
C GLU A 260 -2.14 -5.46 -16.89
N LYS A 261 -2.00 -6.76 -16.60
CA LYS A 261 -1.21 -7.27 -15.49
C LYS A 261 -0.59 -8.62 -15.81
N ILE A 262 0.55 -8.89 -15.19
CA ILE A 262 1.26 -10.17 -15.27
C ILE A 262 1.65 -10.63 -13.87
N ASN A 263 1.80 -11.95 -13.71
CA ASN A 263 2.50 -12.50 -12.56
C ASN A 263 4.01 -12.40 -12.82
N LEU A 264 4.76 -11.99 -11.81
CA LEU A 264 6.21 -11.96 -11.86
C LEU A 264 6.78 -13.31 -11.42
N ASP A 265 7.80 -13.76 -12.13
CA ASP A 265 8.58 -14.93 -11.73
C ASP A 265 9.47 -14.62 -10.52
N TYR A 266 10.00 -15.69 -9.91
CA TYR A 266 10.91 -15.60 -8.78
C TYR A 266 12.20 -14.82 -9.14
N ASN A 267 12.73 -14.02 -8.20
CA ASN A 267 13.94 -13.20 -8.35
C ASN A 267 13.91 -12.13 -9.46
N ILE A 268 12.74 -11.72 -9.96
CA ILE A 268 12.66 -10.56 -10.87
C ILE A 268 13.00 -9.26 -10.14
N ILE A 269 12.44 -9.07 -8.95
CA ILE A 269 12.67 -7.91 -8.10
C ILE A 269 12.37 -8.26 -6.63
N SER A 270 13.12 -7.66 -5.71
CA SER A 270 12.86 -7.74 -4.27
C SER A 270 12.97 -6.35 -3.62
N LEU A 271 12.51 -6.19 -2.38
CA LEU A 271 12.68 -4.92 -1.65
C LEU A 271 14.14 -4.50 -1.54
N ARG A 272 15.06 -5.46 -1.38
CA ARG A 272 16.48 -5.13 -1.22
C ARG A 272 17.06 -4.47 -2.46
N ASN A 273 16.62 -4.86 -3.66
CA ASN A 273 17.02 -4.23 -4.93
C ASN A 273 16.56 -2.78 -5.05
N LEU A 274 15.47 -2.42 -4.36
CA LEU A 274 14.85 -1.10 -4.44
C LEU A 274 15.42 -0.10 -3.42
N MET A 275 15.92 -0.62 -2.31
CA MET A 275 16.45 0.17 -1.20
C MET A 275 17.89 0.64 -1.50
N PRO A 276 18.26 1.88 -1.16
CA PRO A 276 19.63 2.38 -1.35
C PRO A 276 20.64 1.61 -0.49
N GLU A 277 21.91 1.63 -0.89
CA GLU A 277 23.00 1.04 -0.11
C GLU A 277 23.11 1.71 1.26
N ASN A 278 23.10 3.06 1.29
CA ASN A 278 23.09 3.84 2.51
C ASN A 278 21.67 4.27 2.90
N MET A 279 21.03 3.47 3.74
CA MET A 279 19.73 3.80 4.33
C MET A 279 19.82 4.69 5.59
N GLN A 280 21.02 5.09 6.04
CA GLN A 280 21.17 5.89 7.26
C GLN A 280 20.89 7.37 7.04
N ASN A 281 20.97 7.86 5.79
CA ASN A 281 20.79 9.26 5.44
C ASN A 281 19.42 9.50 4.80
N TYR A 282 18.47 10.03 5.56
CA TYR A 282 17.12 10.29 5.09
C TYR A 282 16.50 11.51 5.79
N TYR A 283 15.46 12.03 5.16
CA TYR A 283 14.52 12.99 5.73
C TYR A 283 13.24 12.26 6.13
N THR A 284 12.55 12.73 7.16
CA THR A 284 11.26 12.17 7.58
C THR A 284 10.28 13.26 7.99
N TYR A 285 9.01 13.09 7.62
CA TYR A 285 7.92 13.97 8.02
C TYR A 285 6.57 13.24 7.98
N ASP A 286 5.61 13.76 8.73
CA ASP A 286 4.24 13.26 8.75
C ASP A 286 3.39 13.95 7.66
N GLY A 287 2.72 13.14 6.84
CA GLY A 287 2.07 13.60 5.62
C GLY A 287 0.93 12.71 5.16
N SER A 288 0.70 12.69 3.85
CA SER A 288 -0.42 11.99 3.25
C SER A 288 -0.01 11.06 2.12
N LEU A 289 -0.96 10.23 1.68
CA LEU A 289 -0.92 9.69 0.32
C LEU A 289 -0.94 10.85 -0.69
N THR A 290 -0.28 10.66 -1.83
CA THR A 290 -0.18 11.66 -2.92
C THR A 290 -1.20 11.43 -4.03
N THR A 291 -2.07 10.45 -3.86
CA THR A 291 -3.21 10.14 -4.72
C THR A 291 -4.48 10.06 -3.87
N PRO A 292 -5.67 10.29 -4.46
CA PRO A 292 -6.93 10.13 -3.76
C PRO A 292 -7.05 8.76 -3.07
N MET A 293 -7.49 8.70 -1.82
CA MET A 293 -8.17 9.76 -1.06
C MET A 293 -7.26 10.65 -0.19
N CYS A 294 -5.99 10.79 -0.55
CA CYS A 294 -4.96 11.64 0.10
C CYS A 294 -4.98 11.56 1.64
N CYS A 295 -5.15 10.36 2.19
CA CYS A 295 -5.26 10.13 3.62
C CYS A 295 -3.98 10.58 4.35
N GLU A 296 -4.15 11.31 5.46
CA GLU A 296 -3.07 11.83 6.32
C GLU A 296 -2.62 10.81 7.37
N SER A 297 -2.29 9.61 6.89
CA SER A 297 -1.86 8.46 7.71
C SER A 297 -0.41 8.07 7.45
N VAL A 298 0.29 8.82 6.59
CA VAL A 298 1.61 8.46 6.08
C VAL A 298 2.70 9.13 6.90
N ARG A 299 3.68 8.33 7.36
CA ARG A 299 5.01 8.81 7.70
C ARG A 299 5.92 8.59 6.49
N TRP A 300 6.51 9.67 5.99
CA TRP A 300 7.41 9.62 4.85
C TRP A 300 8.85 9.41 5.28
N VAL A 301 9.58 8.57 4.56
CA VAL A 301 11.04 8.44 4.62
C VAL A 301 11.60 8.74 3.24
N ILE A 302 12.33 9.85 3.09
CA ILE A 302 12.89 10.29 1.82
C ILE A 302 14.39 10.12 1.89
N PHE A 303 14.93 9.14 1.18
CA PHE A 303 16.36 8.88 1.20
C PHE A 303 17.13 10.03 0.53
N ARG A 304 18.25 10.41 1.13
CA ARG A 304 19.19 11.36 0.53
C ARG A 304 19.86 10.73 -0.70
N GLU A 305 20.17 9.45 -0.60
CA GLU A 305 20.72 8.68 -1.71
C GLU A 305 19.69 8.48 -2.82
N ARG A 306 20.15 8.60 -4.06
CA ARG A 306 19.33 8.56 -5.27
C ARG A 306 19.62 7.28 -6.05
N MET A 307 18.58 6.60 -6.50
CA MET A 307 18.74 5.48 -7.44
C MET A 307 19.04 6.04 -8.84
N GLY A 308 19.99 5.41 -9.54
CA GLY A 308 20.26 5.74 -10.94
C GLY A 308 19.38 4.92 -11.87
N LEU A 309 18.83 5.53 -12.91
CA LEU A 309 18.30 4.85 -14.10
C LEU A 309 18.89 5.47 -15.36
N SER A 310 19.05 4.69 -16.43
CA SER A 310 19.43 5.25 -17.73
C SER A 310 18.26 5.99 -18.38
N ARG A 311 18.55 6.76 -19.44
CA ARG A 311 17.49 7.31 -20.31
C ARG A 311 16.66 6.22 -20.99
N HIS A 312 17.30 5.09 -21.33
CA HIS A 312 16.59 3.95 -21.92
C HIS A 312 15.52 3.42 -20.95
N GLN A 313 15.90 3.21 -19.69
CA GLN A 313 15.00 2.76 -18.63
C GLN A 313 13.88 3.76 -18.33
N LEU A 314 14.18 5.06 -18.25
CA LEU A 314 13.14 6.09 -18.09
C LEU A 314 12.18 6.13 -19.29
N ASN A 315 12.66 5.88 -20.50
CA ASN A 315 11.82 5.86 -21.69
C ASN A 315 10.88 4.64 -21.72
N GLN A 316 11.24 3.51 -21.09
CA GLN A 316 10.32 2.38 -20.91
C GLN A 316 9.10 2.79 -20.07
N LEU A 317 9.29 3.57 -18.99
CA LEU A 317 8.19 4.12 -18.19
C LEU A 317 7.25 5.00 -19.04
N ARG A 318 7.85 5.87 -19.86
CA ARG A 318 7.13 6.82 -20.73
C ARG A 318 6.34 6.14 -21.85
N GLN A 319 6.50 4.84 -22.08
CA GLN A 319 5.68 4.08 -23.04
C GLN A 319 4.34 3.61 -22.46
N LEU A 320 4.19 3.60 -21.14
CA LEU A 320 2.94 3.18 -20.49
C LEU A 320 1.79 4.14 -20.80
N LYS A 321 0.59 3.59 -20.90
CA LYS A 321 -0.63 4.32 -21.26
C LYS A 321 -1.68 4.27 -20.14
N HIS A 322 -2.37 5.39 -19.94
CA HIS A 322 -3.47 5.52 -18.96
C HIS A 322 -4.82 5.03 -19.50
N ILE A 323 -4.89 4.75 -20.80
CA ILE A 323 -6.07 4.25 -21.50
C ILE A 323 -6.08 2.72 -21.55
N CYS A 324 -7.28 2.14 -21.66
CA CYS A 324 -7.46 0.72 -21.90
C CYS A 324 -7.13 0.38 -23.37
N LYS A 325 -6.73 -0.86 -23.64
CA LYS A 325 -6.38 -1.32 -25.00
C LYS A 325 -7.55 -1.23 -25.99
N THR A 326 -8.77 -1.31 -25.49
CA THR A 326 -10.03 -1.21 -26.25
C THR A 326 -10.43 0.23 -26.56
N ASP A 327 -9.76 1.23 -25.97
CA ASP A 327 -10.10 2.63 -26.19
C ASP A 327 -9.71 3.04 -27.61
N LYS A 328 -10.59 3.77 -28.29
CA LYS A 328 -10.35 4.26 -29.67
C LYS A 328 -9.37 5.45 -29.72
N ILE A 329 -8.64 5.70 -28.63
CA ILE A 329 -7.71 6.82 -28.47
C ILE A 329 -6.30 6.31 -28.78
N THR A 330 -5.62 6.94 -29.73
CA THR A 330 -4.27 6.51 -30.13
C THR A 330 -3.17 7.12 -29.24
N ASN A 331 -3.37 8.35 -28.78
CA ASN A 331 -2.46 9.07 -27.91
C ASN A 331 -2.97 9.05 -26.46
N GLY A 332 -2.35 8.24 -25.60
CA GLY A 332 -2.80 8.00 -24.23
C GLY A 332 -1.67 7.69 -23.26
N TYR A 333 -0.47 8.19 -23.52
CA TYR A 333 0.69 7.97 -22.67
C TYR A 333 0.52 8.58 -21.27
N ILE A 334 1.12 7.96 -20.27
CA ILE A 334 1.28 8.54 -18.94
C ILE A 334 2.43 9.54 -19.04
N THR A 335 2.09 10.82 -19.22
CA THR A 335 3.07 11.90 -19.47
C THR A 335 3.50 12.60 -18.19
N ARG A 336 2.58 12.77 -17.23
CA ARG A 336 2.84 13.30 -15.89
C ARG A 336 1.91 12.61 -14.91
N ASN A 337 2.48 11.83 -13.99
CA ASN A 337 1.71 11.16 -12.95
C ASN A 337 2.16 11.56 -11.55
N PHE A 338 2.65 12.79 -11.35
CA PHE A 338 3.03 13.31 -10.03
C PHE A 338 2.12 14.48 -9.61
N ARG A 339 1.83 14.56 -8.32
CA ARG A 339 1.04 15.61 -7.69
C ARG A 339 1.90 16.89 -7.51
N PRO A 340 1.30 18.09 -7.66
CA PRO A 340 1.93 19.34 -7.25
C PRO A 340 2.35 19.34 -5.77
N LEU A 341 3.32 20.19 -5.45
CA LEU A 341 3.79 20.38 -4.08
C LEU A 341 2.68 20.95 -3.19
N MET A 342 2.58 20.41 -1.99
CA MET A 342 1.63 20.81 -0.96
C MET A 342 2.30 21.72 0.07
N PRO A 343 1.57 22.66 0.68
CA PRO A 343 2.10 23.52 1.74
C PRO A 343 2.60 22.71 2.95
N LEU A 344 3.71 23.15 3.55
CA LEU A 344 4.27 22.50 4.73
C LEU A 344 3.38 22.67 5.97
N ASN A 345 2.64 23.78 6.07
CA ASN A 345 1.67 24.06 7.14
C ASN A 345 2.22 23.87 8.56
N GLY A 346 3.44 24.36 8.79
CA GLY A 346 4.11 24.32 10.11
C GLY A 346 4.68 22.96 10.51
N ARG A 347 4.57 21.93 9.67
CA ARG A 347 5.25 20.64 9.92
C ARG A 347 6.75 20.82 9.93
N ILE A 348 7.42 20.07 10.80
CA ILE A 348 8.87 19.99 10.86
C ILE A 348 9.31 18.79 10.01
N VAL A 349 10.30 19.02 9.15
CA VAL A 349 11.01 17.92 8.48
C VAL A 349 12.26 17.61 9.29
N TYR A 350 12.42 16.36 9.68
CA TYR A 350 13.60 15.90 10.41
C TYR A 350 14.61 15.28 9.44
N ARG A 351 15.90 15.32 9.79
CA ARG A 351 16.96 14.61 9.09
C ARG A 351 17.76 13.72 10.04
N SER A 352 18.20 12.56 9.55
CA SER A 352 18.95 11.58 10.32
C SER A 352 20.47 11.80 10.33
N PHE A 353 20.96 12.83 9.64
CA PHE A 353 22.38 13.12 9.46
C PHE A 353 22.69 14.60 9.67
N VAL A 354 23.95 14.88 10.00
CA VAL A 354 24.45 16.25 10.23
C VAL A 354 24.68 16.97 8.92
#